data_AF-A0A7C1S4Z5-F1
#
_entry.id   AF-A0A7C1S4Z5-F1
#
_cell.length_a   1.000
_cell.length_b   1.000
_cell.length_c   1.000
_cell.angle_alpha   90.00
_cell.angle_beta   90.00
_cell.angle_gamma   90.00
#
_symmetry.space_group_name_H-M   'P 1'
#
loop_
_entity.id
_entity.type
_entity.pdbx_description
1 polymer ?
#
loop_
_entity_poly.entity_id
_entity_poly.type
_entity_poly.pdbx_seq_one_letter_code
_entity_poly.pdbx_strand_id
1 'polypeptide(L)'
;MSFRTIGCQNFTKLSNKIEKWLDEEGLSEARIKAKITQGMDAKETKFFAHQGEVIETEEVEALGIQRQYVEMAVKVKGMFAPVGQLHDITPEAANFIMNIGKKGGK
;
A
#
# COMPACT_ATOMS: atom_id res chain seq x y z
N MET A 1 -22.40 -30.65 -13.06
CA MET A 1 -21.21 -29.79 -12.83
C MET A 1 -21.56 -28.77 -11.76
N SER A 2 -20.66 -28.49 -10.80
CA SER A 2 -20.92 -27.50 -9.74
C SER A 2 -20.52 -26.08 -10.20
N PHE A 3 -21.15 -25.05 -9.63
CA PHE A 3 -20.77 -23.66 -9.85
C PHE A 3 -19.29 -23.37 -9.52
N ARG A 4 -18.74 -24.05 -8.49
CA ARG A 4 -17.30 -23.93 -8.15
C ARG A 4 -16.39 -24.40 -9.28
N THR A 5 -16.75 -25.50 -9.93
CA THR A 5 -15.96 -26.08 -11.03
C THR A 5 -15.96 -25.16 -12.25
N ILE A 6 -17.13 -24.60 -12.59
CA ILE A 6 -17.29 -23.63 -13.69
C ILE A 6 -16.51 -22.35 -13.39
N GLY A 7 -16.61 -21.83 -12.17
CA GLY A 7 -15.87 -20.66 -11.72
C GLY A 7 -14.35 -20.83 -11.83
N CYS A 8 -13.81 -21.95 -11.34
CA CYS A 8 -12.37 -22.24 -11.42
C CYS A 8 -11.87 -22.34 -12.86
N GLN A 9 -12.63 -23.01 -13.73
CA GLN A 9 -12.30 -23.10 -15.16
C GLN A 9 -12.34 -21.73 -15.85
N ASN A 10 -13.32 -20.89 -15.54
CA ASN A 10 -13.42 -19.54 -16.10
C ASN A 10 -12.27 -18.65 -15.61
N PHE A 11 -11.95 -18.70 -14.31
CA PHE A 11 -10.81 -17.97 -13.75
C PHE A 11 -9.51 -18.37 -14.44
N THR A 12 -9.25 -19.67 -14.59
CA THR A 12 -8.05 -20.16 -15.28
C THR A 12 -7.98 -19.66 -16.72
N LYS A 13 -9.10 -19.71 -17.47
CA LYS A 13 -9.17 -19.24 -18.86
C LYS A 13 -8.99 -17.73 -19.01
N LEU A 14 -9.47 -16.95 -18.04
CA LEU A 14 -9.47 -15.49 -18.11
C LEU A 14 -8.26 -14.86 -17.42
N SER A 15 -7.59 -15.56 -16.50
CA SER A 15 -6.44 -15.06 -15.72
C SER A 15 -5.38 -14.38 -16.61
N ASN A 16 -4.87 -15.08 -17.62
CA ASN A 16 -3.89 -14.53 -18.55
C ASN A 16 -4.38 -13.29 -19.31
N LYS A 17 -5.69 -13.22 -19.64
CA LYS A 17 -6.27 -12.04 -20.31
C LYS A 17 -6.40 -10.87 -19.34
N ILE A 18 -6.79 -11.15 -18.10
CA ILE A 18 -6.90 -10.16 -17.03
C ILE A 18 -5.51 -9.58 -16.74
N GLU A 19 -4.47 -10.40 -16.61
CA GLU A 19 -3.10 -9.94 -16.41
C GLU A 19 -2.64 -9.03 -17.55
N LYS A 20 -2.86 -9.44 -18.80
CA LYS A 20 -2.54 -8.61 -19.97
C LYS A 20 -3.26 -7.27 -19.97
N TRP A 21 -4.56 -7.24 -19.63
CA TRP A 21 -5.33 -6.01 -19.54
C TRP A 21 -4.84 -5.11 -18.41
N LEU A 22 -4.49 -5.68 -17.25
CA LEU A 22 -3.92 -4.92 -16.14
C LEU A 22 -2.57 -4.31 -16.53
N ASP A 23 -1.73 -5.04 -17.25
CA ASP A 23 -0.45 -4.53 -17.75
C ASP A 23 -0.63 -3.39 -18.77
N GLU A 24 -1.60 -3.53 -19.68
CA GLU A 24 -1.95 -2.51 -20.69
C GLU A 24 -2.44 -1.20 -20.02
N GLU A 25 -3.24 -1.30 -18.96
CA GLU A 25 -3.69 -0.17 -18.15
C GLU A 25 -2.60 0.37 -17.20
N GLY A 26 -1.41 -0.23 -17.23
CA GLY A 26 -0.27 0.21 -16.43
C GLY A 26 -0.32 -0.20 -14.95
N LEU A 27 -1.14 -1.20 -14.62
CA LEU A 27 -1.27 -1.83 -13.31
C LEU A 27 -0.36 -3.06 -13.17
N SER A 28 0.74 -3.11 -13.92
CA SER A 28 1.75 -4.15 -13.71
C SER A 28 2.33 -4.07 -12.30
N GLU A 29 2.73 -5.21 -11.75
CA GLU A 29 3.26 -5.30 -10.39
C GLU A 29 4.43 -4.32 -10.16
N ALA A 30 5.32 -4.21 -11.15
CA ALA A 30 6.45 -3.29 -11.12
C ALA A 30 6.01 -1.82 -11.06
N ARG A 31 4.97 -1.44 -11.82
CA ARG A 31 4.43 -0.07 -11.81
C ARG A 31 3.71 0.24 -10.50
N ILE A 32 2.95 -0.70 -9.97
CA ILE A 32 2.29 -0.56 -8.67
C ILE A 32 3.33 -0.34 -7.57
N LYS A 33 4.38 -1.17 -7.52
CA LYS A 33 5.49 -1.01 -6.57
C LYS A 33 6.17 0.35 -6.70
N ALA A 34 6.46 0.79 -7.92
CA ALA A 34 7.06 2.10 -8.18
C ALA A 34 6.16 3.25 -7.69
N LYS A 35 4.84 3.16 -7.91
CA LYS A 35 3.87 4.17 -7.45
C LYS A 35 3.74 4.21 -5.93
N ILE A 36 3.79 3.04 -5.29
CA ILE A 36 3.81 2.94 -3.83
C ILE A 36 5.05 3.62 -3.26
N THR A 37 6.23 3.34 -3.80
CA THR A 37 7.47 4.00 -3.36
C THR A 37 7.41 5.51 -3.56
N GLN A 38 6.94 5.98 -4.73
CA GLN A 38 6.76 7.42 -4.99
C GLN A 38 5.83 8.08 -3.97
N GLY A 39 4.73 7.42 -3.62
CA GLY A 39 3.76 7.94 -2.67
C GLY A 39 4.24 7.94 -1.21
N MET A 40 5.19 7.08 -0.86
CA MET A 40 5.83 7.07 0.46
C MET A 40 6.72 8.29 0.70
N ASP A 41 7.21 8.94 -0.36
CA ASP A 41 8.00 10.17 -0.31
C ASP A 41 7.15 11.44 -0.54
N ALA A 42 5.81 11.30 -0.50
CA ALA A 42 4.90 12.42 -0.79
C ALA A 42 5.09 13.57 0.20
N LYS A 43 5.13 14.79 -0.34
CA LYS A 43 5.18 16.04 0.42
C LYS A 43 3.98 16.91 0.10
N GLU A 44 3.63 17.78 1.04
CA GLU A 44 2.58 18.78 0.92
C GLU A 44 3.13 20.16 1.26
N THR A 45 2.61 21.19 0.59
CA THR A 45 2.94 22.57 0.91
C THR A 45 1.99 23.07 1.98
N LYS A 46 2.53 23.49 3.13
CA LYS A 46 1.76 24.17 4.18
C LYS A 46 1.97 25.66 4.11
N PHE A 47 0.85 26.38 4.19
CA PHE A 47 0.82 27.84 4.26
C PHE A 47 0.51 28.25 5.68
N PHE A 48 1.38 29.06 6.28
CA PHE A 48 1.14 29.65 7.57
C PHE A 48 0.73 31.10 7.36
N ALA A 49 -0.43 31.45 7.90
CA ALA A 49 -0.99 32.79 7.78
C ALA A 49 -1.15 33.45 9.13
N HIS A 50 -0.84 34.74 9.21
CA HIS A 50 -1.12 35.58 10.36
C HIS A 50 -1.90 36.82 9.91
N GLN A 51 -3.03 37.09 10.56
CA GLN A 51 -3.92 38.22 10.22
C GLN A 51 -4.40 38.26 8.76
N GLY A 52 -4.58 37.09 8.13
CA GLY A 52 -5.07 37.00 6.75
C GLY A 52 -3.99 37.12 5.68
N GLU A 53 -2.74 37.34 6.07
CA GLU A 53 -1.59 37.33 5.17
C GLU A 53 -0.77 36.05 5.36
N VAL A 54 -0.37 35.42 4.25
CA VAL A 54 0.54 34.27 4.27
C VAL A 54 1.93 34.79 4.60
N ILE A 55 2.43 34.40 5.78
CA ILE A 55 3.73 34.81 6.29
C ILE A 55 4.83 33.81 5.94
N GLU A 56 4.48 32.54 5.76
CA GLU A 56 5.45 31.48 5.54
C GLU A 56 4.83 30.33 4.72
N THR A 57 5.67 29.69 3.91
CA THR A 57 5.31 28.52 3.11
C THR A 57 6.41 27.50 3.26
N GLU A 58 6.07 26.31 3.73
CA GLU A 58 7.02 25.22 3.97
C GLU A 58 6.58 23.95 3.25
N GLU A 59 7.53 23.21 2.71
CA GLU A 59 7.30 21.88 2.14
C GLU A 59 7.51 20.83 3.24
N VAL A 60 6.44 20.17 3.65
CA VAL A 60 6.46 19.19 4.74
C VAL A 60 6.04 17.81 4.24
N GLU A 61 6.36 16.78 5.01
CA GLU A 61 5.91 15.42 4.69
C GLU A 61 4.38 15.31 4.74
N ALA A 62 3.78 14.77 3.67
CA ALA A 62 2.35 14.52 3.59
C ALA A 62 2.01 13.20 4.31
N LEU A 63 2.23 13.14 5.63
CA LEU A 63 2.15 11.91 6.44
C LEU A 63 0.83 11.13 6.23
N GLY A 64 -0.28 11.83 6.01
CA GLY A 64 -1.57 11.21 5.70
C GLY A 64 -1.56 10.43 4.38
N ILE A 65 -0.93 10.97 3.34
CA ILE A 65 -0.76 10.33 2.04
C ILE A 65 0.25 9.19 2.14
N GLN A 66 1.40 9.44 2.76
CA GLN A 66 2.43 8.41 2.96
C GLN A 66 1.87 7.19 3.70
N ARG A 67 1.05 7.40 4.74
CA ARG A 67 0.36 6.32 5.45
C ARG A 67 -0.51 5.47 4.53
N GLN A 68 -1.29 6.09 3.63
CA GLN A 68 -2.15 5.34 2.69
C GLN A 68 -1.33 4.45 1.76
N TYR A 69 -0.19 4.93 1.28
CA TYR A 69 0.72 4.15 0.46
C TYR A 69 1.41 3.01 1.23
N VAL A 70 1.78 3.24 2.50
CA VAL A 70 2.29 2.16 3.37
C VAL A 70 1.22 1.08 3.60
N GLU A 71 -0.02 1.47 3.89
CA GLU A 71 -1.13 0.51 4.03
C GLU A 71 -1.34 -0.30 2.76
N MET A 72 -1.23 0.34 1.58
CA MET A 72 -1.30 -0.33 0.29
C MET A 72 -0.13 -1.30 0.07
N ALA A 73 1.10 -0.91 0.43
CA ALA A 73 2.29 -1.76 0.36
C ALA A 73 2.13 -3.04 1.18
N VAL A 74 1.62 -2.88 2.40
CA VAL A 74 1.36 -3.98 3.33
C VAL A 74 0.27 -4.91 2.79
N LYS A 75 -0.78 -4.38 2.17
CA LYS A 75 -1.82 -5.19 1.47
C LYS A 75 -1.26 -5.97 0.29
N VAL A 76 -0.47 -5.33 -0.57
CA VAL A 76 0.16 -5.98 -1.73
C VAL A 76 1.10 -7.11 -1.30
N LYS A 77 1.83 -6.93 -0.19
CA LYS A 77 2.69 -7.98 0.37
C LYS A 77 1.92 -9.08 1.13
N GLY A 78 0.60 -8.98 1.27
CA GLY A 78 -0.18 -9.90 2.09
C GLY A 78 0.12 -9.82 3.59
N MET A 79 0.76 -8.72 4.03
CA MET A 79 1.09 -8.46 5.44
C MET A 79 -0.05 -7.72 6.16
N PHE A 80 -1.16 -7.42 5.46
CA PHE A 80 -2.30 -6.71 6.02
C PHE A 80 -3.18 -7.69 6.81
N ALA A 81 -3.07 -7.63 8.14
CA ALA A 81 -4.06 -8.25 9.01
C ALA A 81 -5.27 -7.29 9.12
N PRO A 82 -6.47 -7.68 8.65
CA PRO A 82 -7.67 -6.88 8.93
C PRO A 82 -7.85 -6.82 10.45
N VAL A 83 -8.15 -5.62 10.97
CA VAL A 83 -8.41 -5.40 12.40
C VAL A 83 -9.58 -6.29 12.81
N GLY A 84 -9.27 -7.39 13.51
CA GLY A 84 -10.21 -8.47 13.84
C GLY A 84 -9.66 -9.90 13.65
N GLN A 85 -8.56 -10.09 12.93
CA GLN A 85 -7.93 -11.41 12.71
C GLN A 85 -6.44 -11.41 13.07
N LEU A 86 -6.12 -11.11 14.34
CA LEU A 86 -4.76 -11.19 14.89
C LEU A 86 -4.17 -12.61 14.94
N HIS A 87 -4.87 -13.63 14.44
CA HIS A 87 -4.47 -15.03 14.53
C HIS A 87 -3.63 -15.56 13.35
N ASP A 88 -3.58 -14.85 12.21
CA ASP A 88 -2.91 -15.35 10.99
C ASP A 88 -1.79 -14.41 10.51
N ILE A 89 -1.05 -13.80 11.43
CA ILE A 89 0.18 -13.08 11.05
C ILE A 89 1.20 -14.13 10.61
N THR A 90 1.71 -14.04 9.37
CA THR A 90 2.79 -14.93 8.93
C THR A 90 4.01 -14.75 9.86
N PRO A 91 4.81 -15.81 10.12
CA PRO A 91 5.99 -15.72 10.97
C PRO A 91 6.97 -14.62 10.54
N GLU A 92 7.01 -14.32 9.23
CA GLU A 92 7.82 -13.28 8.62
C GLU A 92 7.35 -11.87 9.02
N ALA A 93 6.04 -11.62 9.01
CA ALA A 93 5.46 -10.35 9.43
C ALA A 93 5.59 -10.14 10.95
N ALA A 94 5.48 -11.20 11.75
CA ALA A 94 5.75 -11.14 13.19
C ALA A 94 7.21 -10.75 13.49
N ASN A 95 8.17 -11.32 12.76
CA ASN A 95 9.59 -10.98 12.89
C ASN A 95 9.89 -9.54 12.47
N PHE A 96 9.22 -9.02 11.44
CA PHE A 96 9.37 -7.63 11.02
C PHE A 96 8.88 -6.64 12.09
N ILE A 97 7.70 -6.88 12.67
CA ILE A 97 7.15 -6.05 13.76
C ILE A 97 8.04 -6.09 15.00
N MET A 98 8.54 -7.26 15.41
CA MET A 98 9.43 -7.39 16.56
C MET A 98 10.78 -6.68 16.37
N ASN A 99 11.26 -6.53 15.14
CA ASN A 99 12.53 -5.86 14.85
C ASN A 99 12.42 -4.33 14.77
N ILE A 100 11.25 -3.77 14.43
CA ILE A 100 11.01 -2.32 14.47
C ILE A 100 11.04 -1.80 15.92
N GLY A 101 10.46 -2.54 16.87
CA GLY A 101 10.44 -2.17 18.29
C GLY A 101 11.82 -2.15 18.97
N LYS A 102 12.83 -2.82 18.41
CA LYS A 102 14.19 -2.86 18.98
C LYS A 102 15.11 -1.72 18.55
N LYS A 103 14.77 -0.95 17.51
CA LYS A 103 15.63 0.12 16.98
C LYS A 103 15.36 1.52 17.55
N GLY A 104 14.33 1.69 18.38
CA GLY A 104 13.97 2.98 18.99
C GLY A 104 14.43 3.20 20.44
N GLY A 105 15.28 2.32 20.98
CA GLY A 105 15.72 2.37 22.38
C GLY A 105 17.23 2.47 22.53
N LYS A 106 17.80 3.62 22.19
CA LYS A 106 19.05 4.17 22.76
C LYS A 106 19.02 5.69 22.68
#